data_AF-A0A1X2H571-F1
#
_entry.id   AF-A0A1X2H571-F1
#
_cell.length_a   1.000
_cell.length_b   1.000
_cell.length_c   1.000
_cell.angle_alpha   90.00
_cell.angle_beta   90.00
_cell.angle_gamma   90.00
#
_symmetry.space_group_name_H-M   'P 1'
#
loop_
_entity.id
_entity.type
_entity.pdbx_description
1 polymer ?
#
loop_
_entity_poly.entity_id
_entity_poly.type
_entity_poly.pdbx_seq_one_letter_code
_entity_poly.pdbx_strand_id
1 'polypeptide(L)'
;MQRASLPASLTLRDPISTDHSFVNYSIPLHDSSPSSLPTLEQPRRPVPAGSADARLRELENEIEKLTLSNIRLLRTNRILKLDCDRIVDEQTSELREEIAHLRHQNVRLQRNNRLLQDDLKQRMQEMNQMRDDQIRKMKNVGPEYEYLVQMINLLYRQLQGKSTCDETCCFTNKPLDQGFSVLTLPPESEEQRPEPQHICRPSVQSHISGGSLACAAQQEIAMLRQELEEMRNDKENLYDMLHEKEDDLETLKCELKMKDNIVTQLEKDFERMELEVVDLQKDWRHPGDRIKSHTSFSDIHAFPIPPPLPKD
;
A
#
# COMPACT_ATOMS: atom_id res chain seq x y z
N MET A 1 11.36 -6.83 -33.45
CA MET A 1 12.15 -7.77 -32.61
C MET A 1 13.21 -6.98 -31.85
N GLN A 2 12.91 -6.57 -30.62
CA GLN A 2 13.88 -6.08 -29.65
C GLN A 2 13.46 -6.68 -28.30
N ARG A 3 14.31 -7.54 -27.74
CA ARG A 3 14.13 -8.15 -26.42
C ARG A 3 14.58 -7.13 -25.38
N ALA A 4 13.62 -6.58 -24.63
CA ALA A 4 13.91 -5.88 -23.38
C ALA A 4 13.93 -6.92 -22.25
N SER A 5 15.13 -7.23 -21.79
CA SER A 5 15.41 -8.04 -20.61
C SER A 5 15.03 -7.29 -19.33
N LEU A 6 14.05 -7.80 -18.60
CA LEU A 6 13.75 -7.39 -17.23
C LEU A 6 14.80 -7.99 -16.28
N PRO A 7 15.35 -7.24 -15.31
CA PRO A 7 16.27 -7.82 -14.35
C PRO A 7 15.52 -8.64 -13.30
N ALA A 8 16.13 -9.78 -12.99
CA ALA A 8 15.68 -10.80 -12.09
C ALA A 8 15.66 -10.36 -10.61
N SER A 9 14.72 -10.97 -9.90
CA SER A 9 14.61 -11.16 -8.46
C SER A 9 15.95 -11.12 -7.71
N LEU A 10 16.10 -10.18 -6.78
CA LEU A 10 17.09 -10.24 -5.71
C LEU A 10 16.42 -10.78 -4.45
N THR A 11 16.48 -12.10 -4.30
CA THR A 11 16.44 -12.75 -2.99
C THR A 11 17.83 -12.60 -2.37
N LEU A 12 18.00 -11.75 -1.36
CA LEU A 12 19.15 -11.83 -0.46
C LEU A 12 18.65 -11.89 0.98
N ARG A 13 18.90 -13.05 1.59
CA ARG A 13 18.80 -13.30 3.02
C ARG A 13 19.77 -12.39 3.77
N ASP A 14 19.36 -11.88 4.91
CA ASP A 14 20.26 -11.39 5.95
C ASP A 14 21.26 -12.48 6.36
N PRO A 15 22.45 -12.08 6.82
CA PRO A 15 22.63 -12.15 8.27
C PRO A 15 23.08 -10.82 8.87
N ILE A 16 22.52 -10.56 10.04
CA ILE A 16 22.94 -9.55 11.00
C ILE A 16 24.40 -9.87 11.40
N SER A 17 25.34 -9.05 10.94
CA SER A 17 26.70 -9.02 11.47
C SER A 17 26.78 -7.99 12.59
N THR A 18 26.80 -8.49 13.82
CA THR A 18 27.09 -7.76 15.04
C THR A 18 28.59 -7.45 15.10
N ASP A 19 29.04 -6.41 14.40
CA ASP A 19 30.41 -5.89 14.56
C ASP A 19 30.43 -4.89 15.73
N HIS A 20 30.67 -5.42 16.94
CA HIS A 20 31.19 -4.64 18.05
C HIS A 20 32.64 -4.24 17.73
N SER A 21 32.83 -3.10 17.06
CA SER A 21 34.14 -2.47 16.97
C SER A 21 34.54 -1.95 18.35
N PHE A 22 35.45 -2.68 18.97
CA PHE A 22 36.06 -2.36 20.25
C PHE A 22 36.76 -1.00 20.22
N VAL A 23 36.66 -0.32 21.36
CA VAL A 23 37.27 0.96 21.69
C VAL A 23 38.78 0.95 21.39
N ASN A 24 39.21 1.76 20.43
CA ASN A 24 40.62 2.01 20.13
C ASN A 24 41.19 2.96 21.20
N TYR A 25 41.70 2.40 22.31
CA TYR A 25 42.59 3.13 23.21
C TYR A 25 44.03 2.93 22.74
N SER A 26 44.56 3.90 21.99
CA SER A 26 45.99 3.95 21.69
C SER A 26 46.76 4.33 22.96
N ILE A 27 47.50 3.37 23.50
CA ILE A 27 48.54 3.58 24.52
C ILE A 27 49.77 4.16 23.82
N PRO A 28 50.28 5.35 24.19
CA PRO A 28 51.56 5.81 23.67
C PRO A 28 52.68 5.00 24.32
N LEU A 29 53.36 4.17 23.51
CA LEU A 29 54.65 3.61 23.88
C LEU A 29 55.67 4.75 24.01
N HIS A 30 56.29 4.80 25.17
CA HIS A 30 57.50 5.53 25.46
C HIS A 30 58.65 4.87 24.69
N ASP A 31 59.36 5.62 23.84
CA ASP A 31 60.79 5.41 23.61
C ASP A 31 61.38 6.60 22.84
N SER A 32 62.15 7.43 23.56
CA SER A 32 63.32 8.19 23.11
C SER A 32 63.71 9.19 24.19
N SER A 33 64.59 8.77 25.09
CA SER A 33 65.35 9.68 25.95
C SER A 33 66.23 10.61 25.10
N PRO A 34 66.51 11.83 25.59
CA PRO A 34 67.90 12.09 25.93
C PRO A 34 68.07 12.53 27.39
N SER A 35 68.91 11.76 28.04
CA SER A 35 69.74 12.04 29.21
C SER A 35 69.85 13.51 29.62
N SER A 36 69.33 13.82 30.81
CA SER A 36 69.93 14.80 31.72
C SER A 36 69.62 14.38 33.16
N LEU A 37 70.50 13.53 33.70
CA LEU A 37 70.60 13.28 35.13
C LEU A 37 71.35 14.44 35.79
N PRO A 38 70.85 15.03 36.88
CA PRO A 38 71.72 15.51 37.94
C PRO A 38 72.11 14.32 38.81
N THR A 39 73.42 14.13 38.93
CA THR A 39 74.10 13.32 39.93
C THR A 39 73.53 13.57 41.33
N LEU A 40 72.98 12.53 41.94
CA LEU A 40 72.93 12.43 43.40
C LEU A 40 73.08 10.96 43.79
N GLU A 41 74.30 10.61 44.17
CA GLU A 41 74.59 9.41 44.94
C GLU A 41 73.66 9.38 46.16
N GLN A 42 72.76 8.41 46.21
CA GLN A 42 72.18 7.98 47.48
C GLN A 42 72.89 6.71 47.95
N PRO A 43 73.56 6.73 49.11
CA PRO A 43 74.10 5.52 49.70
C PRO A 43 72.94 4.59 50.03
N ARG A 44 73.04 3.33 49.60
CA ARG A 44 72.20 2.23 50.09
C ARG A 44 72.36 2.11 51.60
N ARG A 45 71.51 2.81 52.35
CA ARG A 45 71.25 2.49 53.76
C ARG A 45 70.24 1.33 53.80
N PRO A 46 70.46 0.29 54.61
CA PRO A 46 69.37 -0.64 54.92
C PRO A 46 68.31 0.16 55.67
N VAL A 47 67.14 0.33 55.03
CA VAL A 47 65.98 0.97 55.65
C VAL A 47 65.58 0.11 56.86
N PRO A 48 65.36 0.69 58.05
CA PRO A 48 64.94 -0.06 59.22
C PRO A 48 63.61 -0.75 58.89
N ALA A 49 63.49 -2.04 59.15
CA ALA A 49 62.35 -2.88 58.76
C ALA A 49 60.97 -2.24 59.07
N GLY A 50 60.86 -1.45 60.15
CA GLY A 50 59.64 -0.71 60.50
C GLY A 50 59.21 0.40 59.52
N SER A 51 60.11 0.98 58.72
CA SER A 51 59.76 1.97 57.67
C SER A 51 59.35 1.32 56.35
N ALA A 52 59.85 0.10 56.07
CA ALA A 52 59.39 -0.68 54.93
C ALA A 52 57.98 -1.22 55.17
N ASP A 53 57.69 -1.70 56.39
CA ASP A 53 56.36 -2.17 56.78
C ASP A 53 55.31 -1.04 56.76
N ALA A 54 55.67 0.17 57.20
CA ALA A 54 54.77 1.32 57.11
C ALA A 54 54.44 1.68 55.65
N ARG A 55 55.43 1.60 54.75
CA ARG A 55 55.24 1.85 53.31
C ARG A 55 54.44 0.73 52.64
N LEU A 56 54.63 -0.53 53.04
CA LEU A 56 53.82 -1.65 52.56
C LEU A 56 52.35 -1.46 52.94
N ARG A 57 52.06 -1.08 54.20
CA ARG A 57 50.69 -0.77 54.63
C ARG A 57 50.08 0.43 53.90
N GLU A 58 50.88 1.45 53.59
CA GLU A 58 50.41 2.60 52.81
C GLU A 58 50.05 2.19 51.37
N LEU A 59 50.88 1.36 50.73
CA LEU A 59 50.61 0.79 49.41
C LEU A 59 49.41 -0.15 49.42
N GLU A 60 49.24 -0.99 50.45
CA GLU A 60 48.06 -1.84 50.63
C GLU A 60 46.78 -1.00 50.73
N ASN A 61 46.80 0.08 51.53
CA ASN A 61 45.68 1.01 51.63
C ASN A 61 45.40 1.74 50.31
N GLU A 62 46.42 2.09 49.54
CA GLU A 62 46.27 2.70 48.22
C GLU A 62 45.67 1.71 47.20
N ILE A 63 46.13 0.45 47.23
CA ILE A 63 45.57 -0.63 46.44
C ILE A 63 44.09 -0.81 46.78
N GLU A 64 43.72 -0.91 48.06
CA GLU A 64 42.33 -1.04 48.49
C GLU A 64 41.46 0.14 48.02
N LYS A 65 41.96 1.38 48.14
CA LYS A 65 41.26 2.57 47.63
C LYS A 65 41.06 2.51 46.11
N LEU A 66 42.08 2.10 45.36
CA LEU A 66 42.01 1.96 43.92
C LEU A 66 41.05 0.82 43.52
N THR A 67 41.06 -0.31 44.23
CA THR A 67 40.13 -1.42 44.01
C THR A 67 38.68 -0.99 44.25
N LEU A 68 38.40 -0.29 45.36
CA LEU A 68 37.06 0.23 45.63
C LEU A 68 36.61 1.25 44.59
N SER A 69 37.52 2.14 44.15
CA SER A 69 37.24 3.09 43.07
C SER A 69 36.95 2.38 41.75
N ASN A 70 37.74 1.36 41.39
CA ASN A 70 37.54 0.58 40.18
C ASN A 70 36.18 -0.16 40.20
N ILE A 71 35.81 -0.79 41.32
CA ILE A 71 34.49 -1.42 41.49
C ILE A 71 33.36 -0.41 41.30
N ARG A 72 33.50 0.81 41.84
CA ARG A 72 32.52 1.89 41.63
C ARG A 72 32.42 2.28 40.16
N LEU A 73 33.55 2.44 39.48
CA LEU A 73 33.59 2.77 38.06
C LEU A 73 33.00 1.66 37.17
N LEU A 74 33.26 0.39 37.49
CA LEU A 74 32.67 -0.74 36.79
C LEU A 74 31.14 -0.75 36.95
N ARG A 75 30.65 -0.45 38.15
CA ARG A 75 29.21 -0.34 38.41
C ARG A 75 28.58 0.81 37.65
N THR A 76 29.19 2.00 37.66
CA THR A 76 28.65 3.15 36.91
C THR A 76 28.72 2.91 35.40
N ASN A 77 29.80 2.31 34.88
CA ASN A 77 29.90 1.96 33.47
C ASN A 77 28.83 0.95 33.05
N ARG A 78 28.51 -0.03 33.90
CA ARG A 78 27.42 -0.97 33.64
C ARG A 78 26.06 -0.28 33.61
N ILE A 79 25.80 0.66 34.53
CA ILE A 79 24.54 1.43 34.55
C ILE A 79 24.43 2.28 33.28
N LEU A 80 25.49 3.01 32.92
CA LEU A 80 25.49 3.84 31.71
C LEU A 80 25.27 3.02 30.44
N LYS A 81 25.86 1.81 30.34
CA LYS A 81 25.59 0.90 29.22
C LYS A 81 24.13 0.51 29.14
N LEU A 82 23.53 0.08 30.27
CA LEU A 82 22.12 -0.27 30.31
C LEU A 82 21.21 0.93 29.97
N ASP A 83 21.55 2.13 30.42
CA ASP A 83 20.80 3.35 30.10
C ASP A 83 20.94 3.70 28.60
N CYS A 84 22.14 3.58 28.03
CA CYS A 84 22.34 3.76 26.59
C CYS A 84 21.55 2.74 25.77
N ASP A 85 21.61 1.45 26.13
CA ASP A 85 20.87 0.38 25.45
C ASP A 85 19.36 0.65 25.54
N ARG A 86 18.86 1.06 26.71
CA ARG A 86 17.45 1.43 26.89
C ARG A 86 17.05 2.60 26.00
N ILE A 87 17.83 3.68 25.95
CA ILE A 87 17.53 4.84 25.10
C ILE A 87 17.52 4.44 23.62
N VAL A 88 18.46 3.60 23.20
CA VAL A 88 18.50 3.10 21.81
C VAL A 88 17.27 2.25 21.51
N ASP A 89 16.86 1.37 22.43
CA ASP A 89 15.65 0.56 22.25
C ASP A 89 14.38 1.41 22.24
N GLU A 90 14.24 2.40 23.12
CA GLU A 90 13.13 3.34 23.13
C GLU A 90 13.04 4.08 21.78
N GLN A 91 14.14 4.67 21.31
CA GLN A 91 14.18 5.41 20.05
C GLN A 91 14.00 4.53 18.81
N THR A 92 14.43 3.27 18.86
CA THR A 92 14.32 2.35 17.72
C THR A 92 13.04 1.51 17.73
N SER A 93 12.31 1.45 18.84
CA SER A 93 11.07 0.67 18.97
C SER A 93 10.00 1.15 17.98
N GLU A 94 9.71 2.45 17.96
CA GLU A 94 8.73 3.05 17.05
C GLU A 94 9.09 2.79 15.58
N LEU A 95 10.38 2.97 15.23
CA LEU A 95 10.87 2.69 13.87
C LEU A 95 10.76 1.21 13.50
N ARG A 96 11.01 0.29 14.44
CA ARG A 96 10.85 -1.16 14.20
C ARG A 96 9.38 -1.50 13.94
N GLU A 97 8.45 -0.90 14.68
CA GLU A 97 7.01 -1.06 14.47
C GLU A 97 6.56 -0.49 13.13
N GLU A 98 7.03 0.71 12.77
CA GLU A 98 6.71 1.33 11.48
C GLU A 98 7.25 0.49 10.31
N ILE A 99 8.48 0.00 10.40
CA ILE A 99 9.06 -0.91 9.39
C ILE A 99 8.23 -2.19 9.29
N ALA A 100 7.80 -2.77 10.41
CA ALA A 100 6.96 -3.96 10.40
C ALA A 100 5.61 -3.66 9.73
N HIS A 101 5.01 -2.51 10.02
CA HIS A 101 3.75 -2.08 9.42
C HIS A 101 3.88 -1.88 7.90
N LEU A 102 4.89 -1.12 7.46
CA LEU A 102 5.17 -0.86 6.05
C LEU A 102 5.47 -2.16 5.28
N ARG A 103 6.17 -3.11 5.90
CA ARG A 103 6.39 -4.45 5.30
C ARG A 103 5.07 -5.18 5.07
N HIS A 104 4.16 -5.18 6.05
CA HIS A 104 2.84 -5.82 5.89
C HIS A 104 2.02 -5.14 4.78
N GLN A 105 2.00 -3.80 4.76
CA GLN A 105 1.31 -3.05 3.71
C GLN A 105 1.90 -3.35 2.33
N ASN A 106 3.23 -3.38 2.21
CA ASN A 106 3.90 -3.67 0.94
C ASN A 106 3.55 -5.07 0.41
N VAL A 107 3.58 -6.09 1.28
CA VAL A 107 3.16 -7.46 0.90
C VAL A 107 1.70 -7.48 0.46
N ARG A 108 0.81 -6.77 1.16
CA ARG A 108 -0.61 -6.66 0.77
C ARG A 108 -0.77 -5.98 -0.60
N LEU A 109 -0.04 -4.88 -0.84
CA LEU A 109 -0.06 -4.18 -2.12
C LEU A 109 0.50 -5.04 -3.26
N GLN A 110 1.60 -5.77 -3.04
CA GLN A 110 2.15 -6.69 -4.03
C GLN A 110 1.15 -7.80 -4.41
N ARG A 111 0.45 -8.36 -3.41
CA ARG A 111 -0.61 -9.36 -3.65
C ARG A 111 -1.77 -8.75 -4.45
N ASN A 112 -2.25 -7.58 -4.06
CA ASN A 112 -3.33 -6.89 -4.77
C ASN A 112 -2.95 -6.53 -6.20
N ASN A 113 -1.72 -6.04 -6.42
CA ASN A 113 -1.24 -5.70 -7.77
C ASN A 113 -1.19 -6.94 -8.66
N ARG A 114 -0.77 -8.09 -8.13
CA ARG A 114 -0.79 -9.35 -8.86
C ARG A 114 -2.21 -9.76 -9.27
N LEU A 115 -3.18 -9.66 -8.35
CA LEU A 115 -4.58 -9.96 -8.66
C LEU A 115 -5.12 -9.03 -9.76
N LEU A 116 -4.89 -7.71 -9.64
CA LEU A 116 -5.31 -6.74 -10.66
C LEU A 116 -4.67 -6.99 -12.03
N GLN A 117 -3.40 -7.40 -12.05
CA GLN A 117 -2.75 -7.78 -13.32
C GLN A 117 -3.38 -9.02 -13.95
N ASP A 118 -3.78 -9.99 -13.15
CA ASP A 118 -4.42 -11.21 -13.65
C ASP A 118 -5.85 -10.90 -14.14
N ASP A 119 -6.61 -10.07 -13.44
CA ASP A 119 -7.93 -9.56 -13.89
C ASP A 119 -7.80 -8.78 -15.20
N LEU A 120 -6.80 -7.90 -15.33
CA LEU A 120 -6.55 -7.15 -16.55
C LEU A 120 -6.25 -8.08 -17.73
N LYS A 121 -5.44 -9.12 -17.52
CA LYS A 121 -5.15 -10.13 -18.57
C LYS A 121 -6.42 -10.88 -18.96
N GLN A 122 -7.24 -11.28 -17.99
CA GLN A 122 -8.49 -11.96 -18.26
C GLN A 122 -9.43 -11.08 -19.09
N ARG A 123 -9.65 -9.82 -18.68
CA ARG A 123 -10.49 -8.87 -19.45
C ARG A 123 -9.96 -8.62 -20.85
N MET A 124 -8.65 -8.51 -21.00
CA MET A 124 -8.02 -8.36 -22.31
C MET A 124 -8.23 -9.60 -23.20
N GLN A 125 -8.17 -10.80 -22.62
CA GLN A 125 -8.47 -12.04 -23.33
C GLN A 125 -9.93 -12.12 -23.73
N GLU A 126 -10.87 -11.80 -22.82
CA GLU A 126 -12.31 -11.75 -23.11
C GLU A 126 -12.61 -10.77 -24.26
N MET A 127 -12.04 -9.56 -24.21
CA MET A 127 -12.18 -8.56 -25.27
C MET A 127 -11.65 -9.05 -26.63
N ASN A 128 -10.49 -9.71 -26.63
CA ASN A 128 -9.93 -10.27 -27.86
C ASN A 128 -10.78 -11.43 -28.38
N GLN A 129 -11.29 -12.30 -27.51
CA GLN A 129 -12.21 -13.37 -27.89
C GLN A 129 -13.50 -12.81 -28.48
N MET A 130 -14.10 -11.78 -27.86
CA MET A 130 -15.29 -11.12 -28.40
C MET A 130 -15.03 -10.49 -29.77
N ARG A 131 -13.87 -9.84 -29.96
CA ARG A 131 -13.46 -9.31 -31.27
C ARG A 131 -13.33 -10.43 -32.30
N ASP A 132 -12.67 -11.53 -31.94
CA ASP A 132 -12.48 -12.67 -32.84
C ASP A 132 -13.81 -13.33 -33.18
N ASP A 133 -14.71 -13.47 -32.22
CA ASP A 133 -16.06 -14.00 -32.41
C ASP A 133 -16.89 -13.07 -33.30
N GLN A 134 -16.77 -11.76 -33.14
CA GLN A 134 -17.39 -10.79 -34.02
C GLN A 134 -16.89 -10.99 -35.45
N ILE A 135 -15.58 -11.07 -35.67
CA ILE A 135 -14.98 -11.32 -36.99
C ILE A 135 -15.48 -12.64 -37.59
N ARG A 136 -15.59 -13.72 -36.79
CA ARG A 136 -16.12 -15.01 -37.26
C ARG A 136 -17.62 -14.96 -37.60
N LYS A 137 -18.41 -14.19 -36.85
CA LYS A 137 -19.85 -14.00 -37.09
C LYS A 137 -20.15 -12.99 -38.20
N MET A 138 -19.17 -12.19 -38.62
CA MET A 138 -19.32 -11.29 -39.76
C MET A 138 -19.56 -12.10 -41.04
N LYS A 139 -20.82 -12.19 -41.43
CA LYS A 139 -21.26 -12.87 -42.66
C LYS A 139 -20.78 -12.13 -43.91
N ASN A 140 -20.57 -10.81 -43.79
CA ASN A 140 -20.17 -9.94 -44.88
C ASN A 140 -18.96 -9.12 -44.41
N VAL A 141 -17.90 -9.14 -45.24
CA VAL A 141 -16.68 -8.34 -45.01
C VAL A 141 -17.02 -6.86 -45.26
N GLY A 142 -16.42 -5.94 -44.50
CA GLY A 142 -16.79 -4.51 -44.49
C GLY A 142 -16.81 -3.83 -45.87
N PRO A 143 -17.45 -2.65 -45.97
CA PRO A 143 -17.63 -1.92 -47.23
C PRO A 143 -16.30 -1.63 -47.95
N GLU A 144 -15.20 -1.49 -47.20
CA GLU A 144 -13.86 -1.30 -47.73
C GLU A 144 -13.36 -2.54 -48.47
N TYR A 145 -13.61 -3.73 -47.92
CA TYR A 145 -13.25 -4.99 -48.57
C TYR A 145 -14.11 -5.21 -49.81
N GLU A 146 -15.41 -4.93 -49.75
CA GLU A 146 -16.29 -5.02 -50.92
C GLU A 146 -15.84 -4.08 -52.05
N TYR A 147 -15.45 -2.85 -51.70
CA TYR A 147 -14.88 -1.90 -52.66
C TYR A 147 -13.58 -2.41 -53.29
N LEU A 148 -12.65 -2.95 -52.49
CA LEU A 148 -11.40 -3.51 -53.00
C LEU A 148 -11.63 -4.69 -53.95
N VAL A 149 -12.57 -5.59 -53.63
CA VAL A 149 -12.95 -6.70 -54.52
C VAL A 149 -13.51 -6.16 -55.85
N GLN A 150 -14.35 -5.13 -55.81
CA GLN A 150 -14.89 -4.50 -57.01
C GLN A 150 -13.80 -3.84 -57.87
N MET A 151 -12.78 -3.25 -57.25
CA MET A 151 -11.62 -2.70 -57.96
C MET A 151 -10.75 -3.76 -58.60
N ILE A 152 -10.49 -4.86 -57.90
CA ILE A 152 -9.72 -5.99 -58.43
C ILE A 152 -10.44 -6.58 -59.66
N ASN A 153 -11.76 -6.75 -59.60
CA ASN A 153 -12.54 -7.25 -60.73
C ASN A 153 -12.44 -6.35 -61.97
N LEU A 154 -12.51 -5.03 -61.77
CA LEU A 154 -12.34 -4.06 -62.86
C LEU A 154 -10.94 -4.17 -63.48
N LEU A 155 -9.89 -4.16 -62.64
CA LEU A 155 -8.51 -4.25 -63.09
C LEU A 155 -8.24 -5.56 -63.84
N TYR A 156 -8.80 -6.67 -63.37
CA TYR A 156 -8.67 -7.97 -64.03
C TYR A 156 -9.30 -7.99 -65.42
N ARG A 157 -10.45 -7.32 -65.62
CA ARG A 157 -11.06 -7.16 -66.94
C ARG A 157 -10.27 -6.26 -67.89
N GLN A 158 -9.71 -5.17 -67.36
CA GLN A 158 -8.83 -4.29 -68.13
C GLN A 158 -7.60 -5.03 -68.65
N LEU A 159 -6.99 -5.87 -67.81
CA LEU A 159 -5.87 -6.74 -68.20
C LEU A 159 -6.27 -7.78 -69.27
N GLN A 160 -7.52 -8.23 -69.27
CA GLN A 160 -8.05 -9.16 -70.28
C GLN A 160 -8.51 -8.48 -71.59
N GLY A 161 -8.39 -7.15 -71.70
CA GLY A 161 -8.82 -6.41 -72.89
C GLY A 161 -10.34 -6.32 -73.08
N LYS A 162 -11.13 -6.69 -72.06
CA LYS A 162 -12.60 -6.63 -72.08
C LYS A 162 -13.06 -5.35 -71.39
N SER A 163 -12.96 -4.22 -72.09
CA SER A 163 -13.33 -2.90 -71.56
C SER A 163 -14.83 -2.61 -71.64
N THR A 164 -15.59 -3.37 -72.43
CA THR A 164 -17.04 -3.23 -72.56
C THR A 164 -17.78 -4.18 -71.62
N CYS A 165 -18.91 -3.73 -71.08
CA CYS A 165 -19.71 -4.50 -70.14
C CYS A 165 -20.97 -4.99 -70.88
N ASP A 166 -20.83 -6.07 -71.65
CA ASP A 166 -21.87 -6.52 -72.60
C ASP A 166 -23.00 -7.31 -71.89
N GLU A 167 -22.65 -8.34 -71.11
CA GLU A 167 -23.64 -9.19 -70.39
C GLU A 167 -23.52 -9.11 -68.86
N THR A 168 -22.37 -8.67 -68.34
CA THR A 168 -22.07 -8.64 -66.90
C THR A 168 -21.42 -7.34 -66.47
N CYS A 169 -21.78 -6.84 -65.28
CA CYS A 169 -21.27 -5.59 -64.73
C CYS A 169 -19.76 -5.66 -64.42
N CYS A 170 -19.04 -4.60 -64.80
CA CYS A 170 -17.57 -4.53 -64.69
C CYS A 170 -17.02 -4.48 -63.26
N PHE A 171 -17.85 -4.21 -62.25
CA PHE A 171 -17.44 -4.17 -60.83
C PHE A 171 -17.86 -5.42 -60.05
N THR A 172 -19.07 -5.94 -60.30
CA THR A 172 -19.68 -6.98 -59.46
C THR A 172 -19.72 -8.35 -60.13
N ASN A 173 -19.37 -8.47 -61.42
CA ASN A 173 -19.53 -9.69 -62.24
C ASN A 173 -20.95 -10.27 -62.24
N LYS A 174 -21.95 -9.50 -61.80
CA LYS A 174 -23.37 -9.88 -61.81
C LYS A 174 -23.98 -9.61 -63.19
N PRO A 175 -24.97 -10.41 -63.62
CA PRO A 175 -25.69 -10.18 -64.87
C PRO A 175 -26.42 -8.83 -64.83
N LEU A 176 -26.56 -8.20 -66.00
CA LEU A 176 -27.13 -6.85 -66.15
C LEU A 176 -28.66 -6.79 -65.95
N ASP A 177 -29.33 -7.93 -65.76
CA ASP A 177 -30.80 -8.05 -65.72
C ASP A 177 -31.47 -7.48 -64.45
N GLN A 178 -30.72 -7.06 -63.42
CA GLN A 178 -31.31 -6.60 -62.15
C GLN A 178 -30.75 -5.23 -61.73
N GLY A 179 -31.51 -4.17 -62.02
CA GLY A 179 -31.49 -2.91 -61.25
C GLY A 179 -30.47 -1.84 -61.66
N PHE A 180 -29.81 -1.95 -62.80
CA PHE A 180 -28.86 -0.93 -63.26
C PHE A 180 -29.51 0.09 -64.19
N SER A 181 -29.26 1.39 -63.92
CA SER A 181 -29.83 2.51 -64.66
C SER A 181 -29.30 2.53 -66.10
N VAL A 182 -30.17 2.18 -67.05
CA VAL A 182 -29.91 2.27 -68.50
C VAL A 182 -30.18 3.71 -68.93
N LEU A 183 -29.13 4.41 -69.37
CA LEU A 183 -29.25 5.75 -69.94
C LEU A 183 -29.09 5.62 -71.45
N THR A 184 -30.21 5.73 -72.18
CA THR A 184 -30.19 5.90 -73.64
C THR A 184 -29.84 7.34 -73.96
N LEU A 185 -28.67 7.55 -74.57
CA LEU A 185 -28.29 8.86 -75.11
C LEU A 185 -29.21 9.20 -76.31
N PRO A 186 -29.51 10.49 -76.55
CA PRO A 186 -30.22 10.92 -77.76
C PRO A 186 -29.41 10.52 -79.01
N PRO A 187 -30.05 10.03 -80.08
CA PRO A 187 -29.35 9.63 -81.29
C PRO A 187 -28.72 10.86 -81.98
N GLU A 188 -27.46 10.76 -82.42
CA GLU A 188 -26.82 11.83 -83.20
C GLU A 188 -27.24 11.80 -84.69
N SER A 189 -28.05 10.83 -85.13
CA SER A 189 -28.56 10.69 -86.51
C SER A 189 -29.84 9.84 -86.56
N GLU A 190 -30.78 10.16 -87.46
CA GLU A 190 -32.13 9.52 -87.53
C GLU A 190 -32.15 8.03 -87.90
N GLU A 191 -31.00 7.42 -88.23
CA GLU A 191 -30.91 6.00 -88.64
C GLU A 191 -30.32 5.06 -87.55
N GLN A 192 -29.95 5.57 -86.37
CA GLN A 192 -29.40 4.75 -85.29
C GLN A 192 -30.44 4.48 -84.19
N ARG A 193 -30.76 3.20 -83.98
CA ARG A 193 -31.51 2.75 -82.79
C ARG A 193 -30.69 3.11 -81.54
N PRO A 194 -31.31 3.67 -80.48
CA PRO A 194 -30.59 3.99 -79.26
C PRO A 194 -30.11 2.69 -78.60
N GLU A 195 -28.79 2.46 -78.62
CA GLU A 195 -28.21 1.34 -77.89
C GLU A 195 -28.22 1.65 -76.38
N PRO A 196 -28.78 0.75 -75.55
CA PRO A 196 -28.76 0.94 -74.10
C PRO A 196 -27.33 0.78 -73.58
N GLN A 197 -26.65 1.89 -73.28
CA GLN A 197 -25.35 1.83 -72.62
C GLN A 197 -25.53 1.60 -71.12
N HIS A 198 -24.93 0.52 -70.62
CA HIS A 198 -24.91 0.23 -69.19
C HIS A 198 -23.89 1.13 -68.47
N ILE A 199 -24.34 1.87 -67.45
CA ILE A 199 -23.46 2.65 -66.58
C ILE A 199 -23.05 1.77 -65.39
N CYS A 200 -21.86 1.17 -65.48
CA CYS A 200 -21.25 0.50 -64.35
C CYS A 200 -20.89 1.53 -63.27
N ARG A 201 -21.46 1.40 -62.06
CA ARG A 201 -20.94 2.08 -60.86
C ARG A 201 -20.58 1.05 -59.80
N PRO A 202 -19.50 1.28 -59.02
CA PRO A 202 -19.26 0.52 -57.80
C PRO A 202 -20.49 0.63 -56.90
N SER A 203 -21.02 -0.50 -56.46
CA SER A 203 -22.16 -0.57 -55.55
C SER A 203 -21.67 -1.22 -54.27
N VAL A 204 -21.28 -0.40 -53.30
CA VAL A 204 -20.93 -0.89 -51.97
C VAL A 204 -22.23 -1.08 -51.20
N GLN A 205 -22.55 -2.31 -50.84
CA GLN A 205 -23.70 -2.59 -50.01
C GLN A 205 -23.33 -2.19 -48.58
N SER A 206 -23.80 -1.02 -48.16
CA SER A 206 -23.86 -0.71 -46.73
C SER A 206 -24.87 -1.67 -46.11
N HIS A 207 -24.40 -2.81 -45.61
CA HIS A 207 -25.20 -3.80 -44.87
C HIS A 207 -25.66 -3.30 -43.49
N ILE A 208 -25.78 -1.98 -43.33
CA ILE A 208 -26.55 -1.36 -42.28
C ILE A 208 -28.01 -1.50 -42.71
N SER A 209 -28.55 -2.73 -42.69
CA SER A 209 -30.00 -2.90 -42.66
C SER A 209 -30.46 -2.26 -41.36
N GLY A 210 -30.94 -1.02 -41.47
CA GLY A 210 -31.30 -0.17 -40.33
C GLY A 210 -32.24 -0.87 -39.34
N GLY A 211 -33.02 -1.86 -39.76
CA GLY A 211 -33.89 -2.64 -38.87
C GLY A 211 -33.14 -3.59 -37.91
N SER A 212 -32.13 -4.34 -38.38
CA SER A 212 -31.44 -5.33 -37.54
C SER A 212 -30.44 -4.68 -36.58
N LEU A 213 -29.71 -3.67 -37.04
CA LEU A 213 -28.79 -2.92 -36.18
C LEU A 213 -29.57 -2.03 -35.20
N ALA A 214 -30.69 -1.42 -35.60
CA ALA A 214 -31.50 -0.64 -34.67
C ALA A 214 -32.16 -1.52 -33.61
N CYS A 215 -32.64 -2.73 -33.93
CA CYS A 215 -33.13 -3.67 -32.92
C CYS A 215 -32.02 -4.11 -31.97
N ALA A 216 -30.84 -4.47 -32.48
CA ALA A 216 -29.70 -4.84 -31.64
C ALA A 216 -29.25 -3.69 -30.73
N ALA A 217 -29.17 -2.46 -31.27
CA ALA A 217 -28.85 -1.26 -30.51
C ALA A 217 -29.93 -0.92 -29.48
N GLN A 218 -31.22 -1.09 -29.81
CA GLN A 218 -32.31 -0.89 -28.85
C GLN A 218 -32.25 -1.91 -27.70
N GLN A 219 -31.93 -3.17 -28.00
CA GLN A 219 -31.75 -4.21 -26.99
C GLN A 219 -30.53 -3.93 -26.12
N GLU A 220 -29.41 -3.51 -26.70
CA GLU A 220 -28.21 -3.11 -25.97
C GLU A 220 -28.46 -1.89 -25.08
N ILE A 221 -29.15 -0.87 -25.59
CA ILE A 221 -29.58 0.30 -24.81
C ILE A 221 -30.50 -0.13 -23.65
N ALA A 222 -31.39 -1.09 -23.86
CA ALA A 222 -32.26 -1.61 -22.80
C ALA A 222 -31.46 -2.35 -21.71
N MET A 223 -30.49 -3.19 -22.11
CA MET A 223 -29.61 -3.87 -21.15
C MET A 223 -28.73 -2.89 -20.39
N LEU A 224 -28.12 -1.91 -21.08
CA LEU A 224 -27.30 -0.88 -20.44
C LEU A 224 -28.13 -0.02 -19.47
N ARG A 225 -29.39 0.26 -19.78
CA ARG A 225 -30.30 0.94 -18.84
C ARG A 225 -30.60 0.10 -17.61
N GLN A 226 -30.80 -1.21 -17.78
CA GLN A 226 -31.03 -2.12 -16.66
C GLN A 226 -29.78 -2.22 -15.77
N GLU A 227 -28.59 -2.36 -16.37
CA GLU A 227 -27.32 -2.41 -15.64
C GLU A 227 -27.04 -1.08 -14.91
N LEU A 228 -27.35 0.06 -15.52
CA LEU A 228 -27.26 1.36 -14.86
C LEU A 228 -28.23 1.48 -13.67
N GLU A 229 -29.42 0.91 -13.77
CA GLU A 229 -30.39 0.90 -12.67
C GLU A 229 -29.92 -0.01 -11.53
N GLU A 230 -29.38 -1.19 -11.85
CA GLU A 230 -28.78 -2.10 -10.88
C GLU A 230 -27.59 -1.45 -10.16
N MET A 231 -26.68 -0.84 -10.92
CA MET A 231 -25.56 -0.07 -10.36
C MET A 231 -26.02 1.12 -9.52
N ARG A 232 -27.16 1.75 -9.84
CA ARG A 232 -27.74 2.81 -9.01
C ARG A 232 -28.27 2.26 -7.70
N ASN A 233 -28.99 1.14 -7.74
CA ASN A 233 -29.49 0.48 -6.53
C ASN A 233 -28.34 0.00 -5.65
N ASP A 234 -27.28 -0.58 -6.22
CA ASP A 234 -26.09 -0.99 -5.47
C ASP A 234 -25.40 0.20 -4.81
N LYS A 235 -25.32 1.33 -5.53
CA LYS A 235 -24.81 2.58 -4.97
C LYS A 235 -25.65 3.06 -3.78
N GLU A 236 -26.98 3.05 -3.91
CA GLU A 236 -27.91 3.42 -2.83
C GLU A 236 -27.74 2.48 -1.62
N ASN A 237 -27.72 1.17 -1.83
CA ASN A 237 -27.47 0.17 -0.78
C ASN A 237 -26.13 0.37 -0.06
N LEU A 238 -25.07 0.72 -0.82
CA LEU A 238 -23.76 1.00 -0.24
C LEU A 238 -23.76 2.29 0.59
N TYR A 239 -24.53 3.30 0.21
CA TYR A 239 -24.69 4.51 1.03
C TYR A 239 -25.42 4.21 2.33
N ASP A 240 -26.48 3.41 2.29
CA ASP A 240 -27.22 3.02 3.50
C ASP A 240 -26.30 2.24 4.45
N MET A 241 -25.53 1.28 3.93
CA MET A 241 -24.56 0.52 4.73
C MET A 241 -23.45 1.41 5.29
N LEU A 242 -22.98 2.40 4.53
CA LEU A 242 -22.00 3.36 5.02
C LEU A 242 -22.58 4.14 6.21
N HIS A 243 -23.83 4.59 6.09
CA HIS A 243 -24.48 5.36 7.14
C HIS A 243 -24.68 4.54 8.42
N GLU A 244 -25.12 3.28 8.31
CA GLU A 244 -25.18 2.36 9.45
C GLU A 244 -23.81 2.18 10.13
N LYS A 245 -22.73 2.11 9.35
CA LYS A 245 -21.36 1.99 9.90
C LYS A 245 -20.88 3.28 10.55
N GLU A 246 -21.30 4.44 10.07
CA GLU A 246 -21.02 5.73 10.71
C GLU A 246 -21.74 5.83 12.06
N ASP A 247 -22.99 5.38 12.13
CA ASP A 247 -23.77 5.33 13.38
C ASP A 247 -23.17 4.35 14.40
N ASP A 248 -22.73 3.16 13.95
CA ASP A 248 -22.00 2.19 14.79
C ASP A 248 -20.72 2.83 15.35
N LEU A 249 -19.97 3.55 14.51
CA LEU A 249 -18.73 4.23 14.92
C LEU A 249 -18.99 5.33 15.94
N GLU A 250 -20.03 6.13 15.76
CA GLU A 250 -20.36 7.19 16.71
C GLU A 250 -20.82 6.62 18.06
N THR A 251 -21.59 5.54 18.03
CA THR A 251 -21.98 4.79 19.23
C THR A 251 -20.75 4.24 19.97
N LEU A 252 -19.82 3.60 19.25
CA LEU A 252 -18.58 3.07 19.83
C LEU A 252 -17.69 4.17 20.42
N LYS A 253 -17.61 5.34 19.78
CA LYS A 253 -16.89 6.50 20.35
C LYS A 253 -17.53 6.96 21.65
N CYS A 254 -18.86 7.02 21.71
CA CYS A 254 -19.59 7.39 22.92
C CYS A 254 -19.33 6.39 24.05
N GLU A 255 -19.37 5.09 23.75
CA GLU A 255 -19.04 4.03 24.70
C GLU A 255 -17.59 4.11 25.19
N LEU A 256 -16.64 4.34 24.28
CA LEU A 256 -15.21 4.48 24.62
C LEU A 256 -15.00 5.68 25.55
N LYS A 257 -15.58 6.84 25.21
CA LYS A 257 -15.52 8.03 26.06
C LYS A 257 -16.15 7.78 27.44
N MET A 258 -17.24 7.02 27.51
CA MET A 258 -17.83 6.63 28.79
C MET A 258 -16.89 5.72 29.59
N LYS A 259 -16.25 4.75 28.94
CA LYS A 259 -15.25 3.87 29.57
C LYS A 259 -14.04 4.67 30.07
N ASP A 260 -13.52 5.61 29.29
CA ASP A 260 -12.42 6.48 29.70
C ASP A 260 -12.80 7.34 30.93
N ASN A 261 -14.02 7.87 30.95
CA ASN A 261 -14.54 8.59 32.12
C ASN A 261 -14.62 7.69 33.36
N ILE A 262 -15.04 6.43 33.19
CA ILE A 262 -15.08 5.46 34.30
C ILE A 262 -13.68 5.13 34.78
N VAL A 263 -12.73 4.88 33.86
CA VAL A 263 -11.32 4.58 34.21
C VAL A 263 -10.70 5.75 34.96
N THR A 264 -10.83 6.98 34.45
CA THR A 264 -10.30 8.18 35.12
C THR A 264 -10.96 8.42 36.48
N GLN A 265 -12.22 8.05 36.66
CA GLN A 265 -12.87 8.09 37.96
C GLN A 265 -12.29 7.02 38.91
N LEU A 266 -12.10 5.79 38.43
CA LEU A 266 -11.48 4.72 39.20
C LEU A 266 -10.05 5.07 39.61
N GLU A 267 -9.25 5.65 38.72
CA GLU A 267 -7.89 6.13 39.03
C GLU A 267 -7.90 7.14 40.17
N LYS A 268 -8.79 8.13 40.13
CA LYS A 268 -8.95 9.11 41.22
C LYS A 268 -9.41 8.46 42.53
N ASP A 269 -10.29 7.47 42.45
CA ASP A 269 -10.78 6.74 43.62
C ASP A 269 -9.67 5.86 44.22
N PHE A 270 -8.80 5.26 43.39
CA PHE A 270 -7.60 4.57 43.84
C PHE A 270 -6.60 5.52 44.49
N GLU A 271 -6.30 6.67 43.87
CA GLU A 271 -5.42 7.69 44.46
C GLU A 271 -5.93 8.16 45.84
N ARG A 272 -7.25 8.40 45.96
CA ARG A 272 -7.87 8.76 47.24
C ARG A 272 -7.72 7.64 48.28
N MET A 273 -7.97 6.40 47.87
CA MET A 273 -7.84 5.25 48.75
C MET A 273 -6.39 5.03 49.21
N GLU A 274 -5.42 5.23 48.32
CA GLU A 274 -4.00 5.17 48.67
C GLU A 274 -3.63 6.23 49.71
N LEU A 275 -4.13 7.46 49.56
CA LEU A 275 -3.94 8.53 50.55
C LEU A 275 -4.54 8.14 51.92
N GLU A 276 -5.78 7.64 51.94
CA GLU A 276 -6.43 7.18 53.17
C GLU A 276 -5.67 6.03 53.85
N VAL A 277 -5.14 5.07 53.08
CA VAL A 277 -4.31 3.98 53.61
C VAL A 277 -3.00 4.52 54.19
N VAL A 278 -2.35 5.48 53.53
CA VAL A 278 -1.13 6.12 54.04
C VAL A 278 -1.40 6.86 55.35
N ASP A 279 -2.51 7.58 55.45
CA ASP A 279 -2.86 8.32 56.66
C ASP A 279 -3.24 7.38 57.81
N LEU A 280 -4.02 6.33 57.54
CA LEU A 280 -4.29 5.27 58.52
C LEU A 280 -3.00 4.59 58.99
N GLN A 281 -2.04 4.34 58.10
CA GLN A 281 -0.74 3.78 58.49
C GLN A 281 0.08 4.74 59.36
N LYS A 282 0.03 6.05 59.12
CA LYS A 282 0.69 7.06 59.97
C LYS A 282 0.06 7.09 61.36
N ASP A 283 -1.26 7.11 61.43
CA ASP A 283 -2.03 7.08 62.67
C ASP A 283 -1.76 5.81 63.49
N TRP A 284 -1.66 4.66 62.81
CA TRP A 284 -1.30 3.39 63.44
C TRP A 284 0.13 3.39 64.00
N ARG A 285 1.06 4.09 63.35
CA ARG A 285 2.45 4.24 63.81
C ARG A 285 2.61 5.28 64.93
N HIS A 286 1.62 6.16 65.13
CA HIS A 286 1.61 7.20 66.17
C HIS A 286 0.35 7.12 67.05
N PRO A 287 0.11 6.00 67.76
CA PRO A 287 -1.12 5.80 68.54
C PRO A 287 -1.24 6.72 69.78
N GLY A 288 -0.23 7.57 70.03
CA GLY A 288 -0.14 8.42 71.21
C GLY A 288 -0.93 9.72 71.15
N ASP A 289 -1.56 10.05 70.02
CA ASP A 289 -2.17 11.39 69.85
C ASP A 289 -3.46 11.36 69.03
N ARG A 290 -4.54 10.76 69.58
CA ARG A 290 -5.85 11.43 69.66
C ARG A 290 -6.95 10.59 70.30
N ILE A 291 -7.42 11.13 71.41
CA ILE A 291 -8.78 10.99 71.91
C ILE A 291 -9.74 11.74 70.94
N LYS A 292 -10.80 11.06 70.52
CA LYS A 292 -12.07 11.54 69.93
C LYS A 292 -12.06 12.11 68.50
N SER A 293 -12.52 11.30 67.55
CA SER A 293 -13.31 11.74 66.40
C SER A 293 -14.45 10.76 66.16
N HIS A 294 -15.66 11.16 66.57
CA HIS A 294 -16.89 10.63 66.04
C HIS A 294 -17.01 11.12 64.60
N THR A 295 -16.75 10.26 63.61
CA THR A 295 -17.22 10.50 62.24
C THR A 295 -17.87 9.23 61.72
N SER A 296 -19.17 9.39 61.53
CA SER A 296 -20.17 8.43 61.07
C SER A 296 -19.72 7.67 59.82
N PHE A 297 -19.68 6.34 59.92
CA PHE A 297 -19.29 5.39 58.86
C PHE A 297 -20.43 5.09 57.86
N SER A 298 -21.47 5.94 57.81
CA SER A 298 -22.74 5.62 57.15
C SER A 298 -22.93 6.23 55.76
N ASP A 299 -22.01 7.06 55.27
CA ASP A 299 -22.18 7.82 54.01
C ASP A 299 -21.41 7.27 52.80
N ILE A 300 -20.71 6.14 52.94
CA ILE A 300 -19.79 5.61 51.90
C ILE A 300 -20.51 4.64 50.91
N HIS A 301 -21.80 4.37 51.10
CA HIS A 301 -22.56 3.41 50.26
C HIS A 301 -23.70 4.03 49.41
N ALA A 302 -23.71 5.35 49.20
CA ALA A 302 -24.67 5.95 48.26
C ALA A 302 -24.24 5.67 46.81
N PHE A 303 -24.84 4.65 46.20
CA PHE A 303 -24.74 4.38 44.76
C PHE A 303 -25.20 5.59 43.94
N PRO A 304 -24.53 5.94 42.82
CA PRO A 304 -25.02 6.95 41.92
C PRO A 304 -26.36 6.50 41.30
N ILE A 305 -27.41 7.30 41.52
CA ILE A 305 -28.72 7.09 40.91
C ILE A 305 -28.59 7.36 39.41
N PRO A 306 -29.01 6.44 38.52
CA PRO A 306 -28.96 6.65 37.08
C PRO A 306 -29.86 7.82 36.66
N PRO A 307 -29.49 8.56 35.60
CA PRO A 307 -30.30 9.67 35.09
C PRO A 307 -31.67 9.18 34.60
N PRO A 308 -32.73 9.99 34.75
CA PRO A 308 -34.06 9.60 34.30
C PRO A 308 -34.11 9.44 32.79
N LEU A 309 -34.71 8.34 32.34
CA LEU A 309 -35.00 8.08 30.93
C LEU A 309 -35.81 9.25 30.32
N PRO A 310 -35.50 9.69 29.08
CA PRO A 310 -36.29 10.68 28.39
C PRO A 310 -37.72 10.16 28.21
N LYS A 311 -38.69 11.01 28.54
CA LYS A 311 -40.10 10.77 28.25
C LYS A 311 -40.33 11.01 26.76
N ASP A 312 -41.06 10.08 26.15
CA ASP A 312 -41.63 10.19 24.79
C ASP A 312 -42.33 11.54 24.55
#